data_AF-A0A930YE46-F1
#
_entry.id   AF-A0A930YE46-F1
#
_cell.length_a   1.000
_cell.length_b   1.000
_cell.length_c   1.000
_cell.angle_alpha   90.00
_cell.angle_beta   90.00
_cell.angle_gamma   90.00
#
_symmetry.space_group_name_H-M   'P 1'
#
loop_
_entity.id
_entity.type
_entity.pdbx_description
1 polymer ?
#
loop_
_entity_poly.entity_id
_entity_poly.type
_entity_poly.pdbx_seq_one_letter_code
_entity_poly.pdbx_strand_id
1 'polypeptide(L)'
;MSEDLARALLHEHAERRVTGHLEDPATWAAVACVERTACVAGHTDSVRLAALFAADAPLPAGRLGELVEESIERVVAAIRRRQRDNRIEAGVLNAPAGHYAVTKDAVLLRAAVRAAHRTFEEVPYYTQRYGGRGSRFAGSDSAWLATLTGLPLERALQQVTWLSGLLACKGMPSWLMERHLDDLALGLDEAAGTGTSGVLPGVAAALRERRCAAVPHEVLLAAEHRVDDEVGVRQPVPQSGALVVAEVADQRSGMTTGHDVALDWLVERSAPDVADLLREIAAGTSRR
;
A
#
# COMPACT_ATOMS: atom_id res chain seq x y z
N MET A 1 -29.13 7.97 -12.01
CA MET A 1 -28.94 6.77 -12.87
C MET A 1 -27.56 6.12 -12.72
N SER A 2 -26.43 6.79 -12.98
CA SER A 2 -25.12 6.13 -12.81
C SER A 2 -24.74 5.91 -11.34
N GLU A 3 -25.13 6.82 -10.46
CA GLU A 3 -24.89 6.71 -9.02
C GLU A 3 -25.72 5.59 -8.38
N ASP A 4 -27.02 5.53 -8.70
CA ASP A 4 -27.92 4.46 -8.22
C ASP A 4 -27.40 3.07 -8.60
N LEU A 5 -26.88 2.93 -9.83
CA LEU A 5 -26.26 1.70 -10.29
C LEU A 5 -24.95 1.39 -9.54
N ALA A 6 -24.14 2.41 -9.24
CA ALA A 6 -22.91 2.24 -8.47
C ALA A 6 -23.21 1.78 -7.03
N ARG A 7 -24.20 2.41 -6.38
CA ARG A 7 -24.71 2.01 -5.06
C ARG A 7 -25.25 0.58 -5.07
N ALA A 8 -26.04 0.22 -6.09
CA ALA A 8 -26.53 -1.14 -6.25
C ALA A 8 -25.41 -2.18 -6.36
N LEU A 9 -24.36 -1.91 -7.15
CA LEU A 9 -23.19 -2.80 -7.27
C LEU A 9 -22.40 -2.91 -5.95
N LEU A 10 -22.18 -1.80 -5.25
CA LEU A 10 -21.50 -1.81 -3.94
C LEU A 10 -22.32 -2.60 -2.91
N HIS A 11 -23.64 -2.39 -2.89
CA HIS A 11 -24.57 -3.12 -2.03
C HIS A 11 -24.58 -4.62 -2.34
N GLU A 12 -24.65 -5.00 -3.62
CA GLU A 12 -24.60 -6.41 -4.06
C GLU A 12 -23.33 -7.12 -3.57
N HIS A 13 -22.19 -6.43 -3.61
CA HIS A 13 -20.91 -7.01 -3.21
C HIS A 13 -20.58 -6.88 -1.72
N ALA A 14 -21.45 -6.25 -0.91
CA ALA A 14 -21.27 -6.08 0.54
C ALA A 14 -21.17 -7.42 1.30
N GLU A 15 -21.80 -8.49 0.79
CA GLU A 15 -21.69 -9.83 1.36
C GLU A 15 -20.35 -10.53 1.08
N ARG A 16 -19.52 -9.96 0.19
CA ARG A 16 -18.18 -10.47 -0.15
C ARG A 16 -18.17 -11.92 -0.66
N ARG A 17 -19.28 -12.39 -1.24
CA ARG A 17 -19.46 -13.77 -1.74
C ARG A 17 -18.81 -14.06 -3.10
N VAL A 18 -18.59 -13.04 -3.92
CA VAL A 18 -18.01 -13.22 -5.26
C VAL A 18 -16.57 -13.72 -5.16
N THR A 19 -16.26 -14.82 -5.83
CA THR A 19 -14.92 -15.43 -5.90
C THR A 19 -14.50 -15.63 -7.37
N GLY A 20 -13.23 -15.99 -7.59
CA GLY A 20 -12.71 -16.31 -8.92
C GLY A 20 -12.49 -15.09 -9.82
N HIS A 21 -12.40 -15.36 -11.13
CA HIS A 21 -12.04 -14.37 -12.14
C HIS A 21 -13.14 -13.34 -12.38
N LEU A 22 -12.78 -12.06 -12.34
CA LEU A 22 -13.63 -10.92 -12.65
C LEU A 22 -13.37 -10.43 -14.07
N GLU A 23 -14.43 -10.25 -14.85
CA GLU A 23 -14.37 -9.75 -16.23
C GLU A 23 -14.90 -8.31 -16.37
N ASP A 24 -15.73 -7.87 -15.42
CA ASP A 24 -16.36 -6.56 -15.45
C ASP A 24 -15.58 -5.53 -14.59
N PRO A 25 -15.16 -4.38 -15.15
CA PRO A 25 -14.42 -3.39 -14.39
C PRO A 25 -15.24 -2.70 -13.30
N ALA A 26 -16.57 -2.62 -13.43
CA ALA A 26 -17.41 -2.05 -12.37
C ALA A 26 -17.56 -3.02 -11.19
N THR A 27 -17.75 -4.31 -11.45
CA THR A 27 -17.68 -5.37 -10.43
C THR A 27 -16.30 -5.39 -9.75
N TRP A 28 -15.22 -5.32 -10.52
CA TRP A 28 -13.86 -5.28 -9.97
C TRP A 28 -13.64 -4.07 -9.04
N ALA A 29 -14.07 -2.87 -9.47
CA ALA A 29 -14.01 -1.67 -8.65
C ALA A 29 -14.86 -1.81 -7.37
N ALA A 30 -16.08 -2.34 -7.48
CA ALA A 30 -16.99 -2.52 -6.36
C ALA A 30 -16.43 -3.49 -5.32
N VAL A 31 -15.87 -4.64 -5.73
CA VAL A 31 -15.24 -5.61 -4.82
C VAL A 31 -14.11 -4.95 -4.02
N ALA A 32 -13.22 -4.21 -4.69
CA ALA A 32 -12.11 -3.52 -4.01
C ALA A 32 -12.59 -2.39 -3.09
N CYS A 33 -13.61 -1.62 -3.50
CA CYS A 33 -14.15 -0.52 -2.69
C CYS A 33 -14.90 -1.03 -1.45
N VAL A 34 -15.67 -2.10 -1.57
CA VAL A 34 -16.32 -2.76 -0.43
C VAL A 34 -15.28 -3.28 0.54
N GLU A 35 -14.22 -3.95 0.07
CA GLU A 35 -13.18 -4.46 0.95
C GLU A 35 -12.46 -3.33 1.69
N ARG A 36 -12.13 -2.24 1.00
CA ARG A 36 -11.52 -1.07 1.64
C ARG A 36 -12.45 -0.43 2.67
N THR A 37 -13.75 -0.41 2.40
CA THR A 37 -14.76 0.10 3.34
C THR A 37 -14.85 -0.80 4.56
N ALA A 38 -14.83 -2.12 4.40
CA ALA A 38 -14.81 -3.08 5.50
C ALA A 38 -13.59 -2.92 6.41
N CYS A 39 -12.41 -2.70 5.79
CA CYS A 39 -11.18 -2.37 6.50
C CYS A 39 -11.34 -1.11 7.38
N VAL A 40 -11.78 0.00 6.81
CA VAL A 40 -11.94 1.27 7.55
C VAL A 40 -13.08 1.24 8.57
N ALA A 41 -14.15 0.48 8.30
CA ALA A 41 -15.24 0.27 9.25
C ALA A 41 -14.85 -0.66 10.42
N GLY A 42 -13.73 -1.38 10.31
CA GLY A 42 -13.26 -2.32 11.33
C GLY A 42 -14.12 -3.58 11.48
N HIS A 43 -14.97 -3.90 10.51
CA HIS A 43 -15.82 -5.09 10.54
C HIS A 43 -16.19 -5.60 9.14
N THR A 44 -16.61 -6.86 9.07
CA THR A 44 -17.01 -7.54 7.83
C THR A 44 -18.49 -7.93 7.81
N ASP A 45 -19.28 -7.45 8.77
CA ASP A 45 -20.74 -7.67 8.84
C ASP A 45 -21.42 -7.17 7.57
N SER A 46 -22.02 -8.10 6.81
CA SER A 46 -22.58 -7.81 5.49
C SER A 46 -23.80 -6.89 5.54
N VAL A 47 -24.61 -6.97 6.59
CA VAL A 47 -25.81 -6.13 6.76
C VAL A 47 -25.39 -4.68 7.02
N ARG A 48 -24.41 -4.48 7.91
CA ARG A 48 -23.86 -3.15 8.20
C ARG A 48 -23.15 -2.55 6.98
N LEU A 49 -22.37 -3.35 6.24
CA LEU A 49 -21.72 -2.86 5.02
C LEU A 49 -22.73 -2.52 3.92
N ALA A 50 -23.75 -3.35 3.72
CA ALA A 50 -24.81 -3.09 2.75
C ALA A 50 -25.58 -1.80 3.08
N ALA A 51 -25.84 -1.56 4.37
CA ALA A 51 -26.52 -0.35 4.83
C ALA A 51 -25.75 0.94 4.47
N LEU A 52 -24.42 0.92 4.39
CA LEU A 52 -23.62 2.08 3.97
C LEU A 52 -23.86 2.47 2.50
N PHE A 53 -24.28 1.51 1.67
CA PHE A 53 -24.44 1.70 0.22
C PHE A 53 -25.90 1.74 -0.23
N ALA A 54 -26.87 1.68 0.69
CA ALA A 54 -28.28 1.82 0.33
C ALA A 54 -28.54 3.20 -0.31
N ALA A 55 -29.55 3.26 -1.20
CA ALA A 55 -29.83 4.44 -2.02
C ALA A 55 -30.02 5.72 -1.19
N ASP A 56 -30.76 5.62 -0.09
CA ASP A 56 -31.11 6.72 0.81
C ASP A 56 -30.30 6.72 2.12
N ALA A 57 -29.20 5.97 2.18
CA ALA A 57 -28.38 5.89 3.38
C ALA A 57 -27.72 7.24 3.68
N PRO A 58 -27.90 7.83 4.88
CA PRO A 58 -27.10 8.98 5.28
C PRO A 58 -25.63 8.57 5.36
N LEU A 59 -24.74 9.42 4.85
CA LEU A 59 -23.31 9.17 4.95
C LEU A 59 -22.87 9.26 6.42
N PRO A 60 -22.08 8.29 6.91
CA PRO A 60 -21.51 8.39 8.25
C PRO A 60 -20.55 9.57 8.31
N ALA A 61 -20.39 10.16 9.51
CA ALA A 61 -19.45 11.25 9.70
C ALA A 61 -17.99 10.80 9.54
N GLY A 62 -17.12 11.73 9.16
CA GLY A 62 -15.68 11.53 9.12
C GLY A 62 -15.22 10.58 8.01
N ARG A 63 -14.13 9.85 8.27
CA ARG A 63 -13.38 9.12 7.24
C ARG A 63 -14.18 8.05 6.51
N LEU A 64 -15.12 7.40 7.19
CA LEU A 64 -15.97 6.36 6.59
C LEU A 64 -16.93 6.96 5.56
N GLY A 65 -17.47 8.17 5.80
CA GLY A 65 -18.35 8.86 4.86
C GLY A 65 -17.62 9.25 3.58
N GLU A 66 -16.45 9.88 3.73
CA GLU A 66 -15.57 10.23 2.61
C GLU A 66 -15.22 9.00 1.76
N LEU A 67 -15.00 7.85 2.39
CA LEU A 67 -14.67 6.61 1.70
C LEU A 67 -15.87 6.01 0.95
N VAL A 68 -17.08 6.13 1.50
CA VAL A 68 -18.30 5.70 0.81
C VAL A 68 -18.54 6.56 -0.43
N GLU A 69 -18.42 7.88 -0.32
CA GLU A 69 -18.49 8.80 -1.47
C GLU A 69 -17.44 8.44 -2.53
N GLU A 70 -16.19 8.29 -2.12
CA GLU A 70 -15.08 7.92 -3.01
C GLU A 70 -15.32 6.56 -3.70
N SER A 71 -15.92 5.61 -2.99
CA SER A 71 -16.28 4.28 -3.51
C SER A 71 -17.34 4.39 -4.60
N ILE A 72 -18.37 5.21 -4.38
CA ILE A 72 -19.42 5.47 -5.36
C ILE A 72 -18.83 6.15 -6.60
N GLU A 73 -18.02 7.20 -6.43
CA GLU A 73 -17.36 7.90 -7.54
C GLU A 73 -16.50 6.95 -8.38
N ARG A 74 -15.74 6.05 -7.74
CA ARG A 74 -14.93 5.03 -8.43
C ARG A 74 -15.77 4.07 -9.24
N VAL A 75 -16.85 3.53 -8.66
CA VAL A 75 -17.72 2.59 -9.38
C VAL A 75 -18.46 3.30 -10.51
N VAL A 76 -18.86 4.57 -10.35
CA VAL A 76 -19.39 5.40 -11.45
C VAL A 76 -18.36 5.54 -12.57
N ALA A 77 -17.11 5.84 -12.24
CA ALA A 77 -16.03 5.93 -13.24
C ALA A 77 -15.81 4.59 -13.96
N ALA A 78 -15.86 3.47 -13.24
CA ALA A 78 -15.73 2.13 -13.79
C ALA A 78 -16.92 1.75 -14.70
N ILE A 79 -18.16 2.12 -14.35
CA ILE A 79 -19.34 1.95 -15.20
C ILE A 79 -19.19 2.74 -16.51
N ARG A 80 -18.71 3.98 -16.45
CA ARG A 80 -18.45 4.79 -17.65
C ARG A 80 -17.34 4.19 -18.50
N ARG A 81 -16.33 3.60 -17.86
CA ARG A 81 -15.22 2.92 -18.53
C ARG A 81 -15.72 1.68 -19.27
N ARG A 82 -16.51 0.83 -18.62
CA ARG A 82 -17.17 -0.36 -19.19
C ARG A 82 -17.88 -0.06 -20.52
N GLN A 83 -18.53 1.11 -20.62
CA GLN A 83 -19.23 1.52 -21.85
C GLN A 83 -18.29 1.78 -23.04
N ARG A 84 -17.00 2.03 -22.78
CA ARG A 84 -15.97 2.27 -23.80
C ARG A 84 -15.09 1.05 -24.02
N ASP A 85 -14.71 0.38 -22.93
CA ASP A 85 -13.76 -0.71 -22.89
C ASP A 85 -13.91 -1.52 -21.58
N ASN A 86 -13.92 -2.85 -21.68
CA ASN A 86 -14.04 -3.77 -20.54
C ASN A 86 -12.71 -4.13 -19.89
N ARG A 87 -11.61 -3.43 -20.20
CA ARG A 87 -10.32 -3.71 -19.57
C ARG A 87 -10.30 -3.39 -18.07
N ILE A 88 -9.91 -4.40 -17.30
CA ILE A 88 -9.55 -4.30 -15.89
C ILE A 88 -8.04 -4.07 -15.77
N GLU A 89 -7.67 -2.93 -15.21
CA GLU A 89 -6.29 -2.47 -15.00
C GLU A 89 -6.28 -1.41 -13.88
N ALA A 90 -5.09 -1.05 -13.38
CA ALA A 90 -4.93 -0.18 -12.22
C ALA A 90 -5.75 1.13 -12.27
N GLY A 91 -5.86 1.72 -13.47
CA GLY A 91 -6.65 2.93 -13.72
C GLY A 91 -8.14 2.82 -13.39
N VAL A 92 -8.68 1.61 -13.20
CA VAL A 92 -10.05 1.39 -12.73
C VAL A 92 -10.22 1.82 -11.26
N LEU A 93 -9.24 1.53 -10.39
CA LEU A 93 -9.26 1.96 -8.98
C LEU A 93 -8.61 3.34 -8.77
N ASN A 94 -7.61 3.64 -9.58
CA ASN A 94 -6.78 4.84 -9.46
C ASN A 94 -6.40 5.36 -10.85
N ALA A 95 -7.24 6.19 -11.46
CA ALA A 95 -6.99 6.71 -12.82
C ALA A 95 -5.59 7.34 -13.00
N PRO A 96 -5.04 8.11 -12.03
CA PRO A 96 -3.66 8.59 -12.08
C PRO A 96 -2.55 7.51 -12.09
N ALA A 97 -2.83 6.25 -11.71
CA ALA A 97 -1.86 5.16 -11.76
C ALA A 97 -1.57 4.68 -13.19
N GLY A 98 -2.45 4.98 -14.14
CA GLY A 98 -2.29 4.57 -15.54
C GLY A 98 -2.76 3.13 -15.80
N HIS A 99 -2.08 2.46 -16.74
CA HIS A 99 -2.57 1.26 -17.40
C HIS A 99 -1.59 0.08 -17.20
N TYR A 100 -1.67 -0.57 -16.05
CA TYR A 100 -0.94 -1.82 -15.78
C TYR A 100 -1.86 -2.92 -15.26
N ALA A 101 -1.44 -4.17 -15.49
CA ALA A 101 -2.19 -5.34 -15.10
C ALA A 101 -2.40 -5.38 -13.58
N VAL A 102 -3.56 -5.86 -13.16
CA VAL A 102 -3.91 -6.09 -11.76
C VAL A 102 -4.57 -7.45 -11.64
N THR A 103 -4.55 -8.03 -10.45
CA THR A 103 -5.22 -9.32 -10.25
C THR A 103 -6.71 -9.17 -10.54
N LYS A 104 -7.23 -10.12 -11.32
CA LYS A 104 -8.65 -10.22 -11.62
C LYS A 104 -9.34 -11.26 -10.73
N ASP A 105 -8.59 -11.96 -9.88
CA ASP A 105 -9.19 -12.87 -8.92
C ASP A 105 -9.76 -12.09 -7.74
N ALA A 106 -11.05 -12.26 -7.45
CA ALA A 106 -11.76 -11.52 -6.41
C ALA A 106 -11.25 -11.83 -4.99
N VAL A 107 -10.73 -13.04 -4.74
CA VAL A 107 -10.18 -13.41 -3.43
C VAL A 107 -8.82 -12.73 -3.25
N LEU A 108 -7.96 -12.81 -4.27
CA LEU A 108 -6.64 -12.18 -4.24
C LEU A 108 -6.74 -10.65 -4.21
N LEU A 109 -7.70 -10.06 -4.93
CA LEU A 109 -7.96 -8.62 -4.89
C LEU A 109 -8.29 -8.14 -3.47
N ARG A 110 -9.18 -8.86 -2.77
CA ARG A 110 -9.52 -8.51 -1.38
C ARG A 110 -8.32 -8.66 -0.45
N ALA A 111 -7.54 -9.72 -0.61
CA ALA A 111 -6.31 -9.92 0.16
C ALA A 111 -5.31 -8.77 -0.06
N ALA A 112 -5.12 -8.35 -1.31
CA ALA A 112 -4.27 -7.22 -1.66
C ALA A 112 -4.77 -5.89 -1.05
N VAL A 113 -6.08 -5.62 -1.12
CA VAL A 113 -6.66 -4.42 -0.50
C VAL A 113 -6.47 -4.44 1.02
N ARG A 114 -6.67 -5.59 1.69
CA ARG A 114 -6.41 -5.72 3.13
C ARG A 114 -4.94 -5.51 3.48
N ALA A 115 -4.02 -6.11 2.73
CA ALA A 115 -2.58 -5.95 2.94
C ALA A 115 -2.18 -4.47 2.77
N ALA A 116 -2.64 -3.82 1.69
CA ALA A 116 -2.40 -2.40 1.47
C ALA A 116 -2.94 -1.52 2.61
N HIS A 117 -4.13 -1.82 3.12
CA HIS A 117 -4.68 -1.10 4.26
C HIS A 117 -3.87 -1.33 5.54
N ARG A 118 -3.54 -2.59 5.87
CA ARG A 118 -2.73 -2.93 7.06
C ARG A 118 -1.41 -2.18 7.06
N THR A 119 -0.62 -2.31 5.99
CA THR A 119 0.69 -1.63 5.91
C THR A 119 0.54 -0.10 5.97
N PHE A 120 -0.54 0.46 5.41
CA PHE A 120 -0.80 1.92 5.45
C PHE A 120 -1.13 2.43 6.86
N GLU A 121 -1.88 1.66 7.66
CA GLU A 121 -2.20 1.99 9.06
C GLU A 121 -1.03 1.74 10.01
N GLU A 122 -0.26 0.67 9.81
CA GLU A 122 0.86 0.29 10.67
C GLU A 122 2.08 1.20 10.52
N VAL A 123 2.19 1.93 9.41
CA VAL A 123 3.31 2.82 9.12
C VAL A 123 2.78 4.26 9.01
N PRO A 124 2.72 5.01 10.13
CA PRO A 124 2.14 6.36 10.17
C PRO A 124 2.78 7.35 9.18
N TYR A 125 4.04 7.10 8.80
CA TYR A 125 4.74 7.82 7.75
C TYR A 125 3.94 7.90 6.44
N TYR A 126 3.22 6.83 6.06
CA TYR A 126 2.43 6.85 4.83
C TYR A 126 1.28 7.85 4.89
N THR A 127 0.50 7.81 5.97
CA THR A 127 -0.63 8.72 6.20
C THR A 127 -0.16 10.16 6.26
N GLN A 128 0.91 10.44 7.01
CA GLN A 128 1.39 11.81 7.18
C GLN A 128 2.04 12.40 5.91
N ARG A 129 2.77 11.59 5.14
CA ARG A 129 3.48 12.07 3.95
C ARG A 129 2.63 12.07 2.70
N TYR A 130 1.86 11.01 2.46
CA TYR A 130 1.16 10.80 1.19
C TYR A 130 -0.36 10.94 1.30
N GLY A 131 -0.90 10.93 2.52
CA GLY A 131 -2.31 11.13 2.82
C GLY A 131 -3.24 10.21 2.03
N GLY A 132 -4.47 10.69 1.80
CA GLY A 132 -5.50 9.94 1.08
C GLY A 132 -5.06 9.50 -0.32
N ARG A 133 -4.18 10.27 -0.99
CA ARG A 133 -3.64 9.93 -2.32
C ARG A 133 -2.76 8.69 -2.26
N GLY A 134 -1.81 8.61 -1.32
CA GLY A 134 -0.93 7.44 -1.16
C GLY A 134 -1.72 6.15 -0.93
N SER A 135 -2.78 6.22 -0.13
CA SER A 135 -3.66 5.08 0.15
C SER A 135 -4.35 4.54 -1.12
N ARG A 136 -4.61 5.38 -2.14
CA ARG A 136 -5.17 4.91 -3.43
C ARG A 136 -4.16 4.11 -4.24
N PHE A 137 -2.91 4.58 -4.28
CA PHE A 137 -1.82 3.91 -5.01
C PHE A 137 -1.48 2.57 -4.35
N ALA A 138 -1.44 2.51 -3.01
CA ALA A 138 -1.20 1.27 -2.28
C ALA A 138 -2.17 0.15 -2.68
N GLY A 139 -3.47 0.45 -2.86
CA GLY A 139 -4.45 -0.54 -3.30
C GLY A 139 -4.22 -1.07 -4.71
N SER A 140 -3.93 -0.19 -5.69
CA SER A 140 -3.67 -0.61 -7.07
C SER A 140 -2.31 -1.31 -7.23
N ASP A 141 -1.30 -0.86 -6.49
CA ASP A 141 0.04 -1.47 -6.51
C ASP A 141 0.02 -2.85 -5.86
N SER A 142 -0.68 -3.02 -4.73
CA SER A 142 -0.85 -4.33 -4.11
C SER A 142 -1.62 -5.31 -5.01
N ALA A 143 -2.65 -4.83 -5.72
CA ALA A 143 -3.38 -5.64 -6.70
C ALA A 143 -2.50 -6.04 -7.90
N TRP A 144 -1.51 -5.22 -8.28
CA TRP A 144 -0.50 -5.57 -9.29
C TRP A 144 0.54 -6.54 -8.75
N LEU A 145 1.06 -6.35 -7.53
CA LEU A 145 1.99 -7.27 -6.88
C LEU A 145 1.40 -8.69 -6.78
N ALA A 146 0.10 -8.81 -6.52
CA ALA A 146 -0.61 -10.10 -6.53
C ALA A 146 -0.61 -10.81 -7.90
N THR A 147 -0.36 -10.10 -9.01
CA THR A 147 -0.19 -10.74 -10.34
C THR A 147 1.16 -11.40 -10.52
N LEU A 148 2.15 -11.05 -9.68
CA LEU A 148 3.52 -11.54 -9.80
C LEU A 148 3.72 -12.93 -9.19
N THR A 149 2.76 -13.41 -8.40
CA THR A 149 2.85 -14.67 -7.62
C THR A 149 3.18 -15.89 -8.51
N GLY A 150 2.67 -15.92 -9.73
CA GLY A 150 2.89 -17.00 -10.71
C GLY A 150 4.06 -16.78 -11.68
N LEU A 151 4.80 -15.67 -11.56
CA LEU A 151 5.96 -15.41 -12.42
C LEU A 151 7.21 -16.16 -11.92
N PRO A 152 8.22 -16.40 -12.78
CA PRO A 152 9.54 -16.79 -12.31
C PRO A 152 10.12 -15.76 -11.34
N LEU A 153 10.77 -16.22 -10.27
CA LEU A 153 11.31 -15.36 -9.21
C LEU A 153 12.15 -14.20 -9.75
N GLU A 154 13.05 -14.47 -10.70
CA GLU A 154 13.91 -13.45 -11.32
C GLU A 154 13.09 -12.32 -11.98
N ARG A 155 11.99 -12.66 -12.65
CA ARG A 155 11.13 -11.69 -13.33
C ARG A 155 10.31 -10.87 -12.34
N ALA A 156 9.76 -11.51 -11.31
CA ALA A 156 9.07 -10.81 -10.23
C ALA A 156 10.03 -9.86 -9.49
N LEU A 157 11.24 -10.35 -9.16
CA LEU A 157 12.27 -9.56 -8.51
C LEU A 157 12.69 -8.35 -9.35
N GLN A 158 12.87 -8.51 -10.65
CA GLN A 158 13.20 -7.38 -11.54
C GLN A 158 12.13 -6.29 -11.51
N GLN A 159 10.85 -6.67 -11.58
CA GLN A 159 9.72 -5.73 -11.55
C GLN A 159 9.59 -5.02 -10.21
N VAL A 160 9.70 -5.77 -9.11
CA VAL A 160 9.62 -5.21 -7.77
C VAL A 160 10.82 -4.33 -7.44
N THR A 161 12.02 -4.70 -7.88
CA THR A 161 13.22 -3.86 -7.73
C THR A 161 13.05 -2.53 -8.46
N TRP A 162 12.53 -2.56 -9.69
CA TRP A 162 12.22 -1.34 -10.44
C TRP A 162 11.21 -0.45 -9.70
N LEU A 163 10.10 -1.03 -9.20
CA LEU A 163 9.12 -0.25 -8.45
C LEU A 163 9.73 0.31 -7.16
N SER A 164 10.51 -0.49 -6.43
CA SER A 164 11.18 -0.08 -5.19
C SER A 164 12.11 1.10 -5.45
N GLY A 165 12.90 1.08 -6.52
CA GLY A 165 13.75 2.22 -6.90
C GLY A 165 12.96 3.47 -7.25
N LEU A 166 11.86 3.33 -8.02
CA LEU A 166 10.96 4.44 -8.35
C LEU A 166 10.33 5.08 -7.10
N LEU A 167 9.94 4.25 -6.13
CA LEU A 167 9.34 4.69 -4.87
C LEU A 167 10.38 5.27 -3.90
N ALA A 168 11.60 4.72 -3.86
CA ALA A 168 12.71 5.25 -3.09
C ALA A 168 13.06 6.68 -3.52
N CYS A 169 13.08 6.96 -4.83
CA CYS A 169 13.24 8.32 -5.35
C CYS A 169 12.13 9.30 -4.92
N LYS A 170 11.01 8.80 -4.38
CA LYS A 170 9.88 9.58 -3.85
C LYS A 170 9.83 9.57 -2.31
N GLY A 171 10.90 9.11 -1.67
CA GLY A 171 11.02 9.01 -0.22
C GLY A 171 10.30 7.81 0.39
N MET A 172 10.06 6.72 -0.36
CA MET A 172 9.60 5.45 0.20
C MET A 172 10.73 4.41 0.13
N PRO A 173 11.53 4.27 1.19
CA PRO A 173 12.65 3.33 1.19
C PRO A 173 12.19 1.89 0.92
N SER A 174 13.04 1.09 0.26
CA SER A 174 12.73 -0.30 -0.13
C SER A 174 12.37 -1.21 1.06
N TRP A 175 12.83 -0.87 2.27
CA TRP A 175 12.40 -1.49 3.52
C TRP A 175 10.88 -1.51 3.70
N LEU A 176 10.19 -0.46 3.25
CA LEU A 176 8.72 -0.41 3.31
C LEU A 176 8.08 -1.36 2.31
N MET A 177 8.70 -1.58 1.14
CA MET A 177 8.27 -2.60 0.18
C MET A 177 8.52 -4.01 0.72
N GLU A 178 9.65 -4.27 1.39
CA GLU A 178 9.91 -5.55 2.07
C GLU A 178 8.76 -5.92 3.02
N ARG A 179 8.38 -4.98 3.90
CA ARG A 179 7.29 -5.16 4.85
C ARG A 179 5.96 -5.43 4.15
N HIS A 180 5.64 -4.63 3.12
CA HIS A 180 4.39 -4.80 2.39
C HIS A 180 4.30 -6.15 1.68
N LEU A 181 5.41 -6.65 1.13
CA LEU A 181 5.46 -7.97 0.48
C LEU A 181 5.25 -9.11 1.48
N ASP A 182 5.79 -9.01 2.69
CA ASP A 182 5.53 -9.98 3.77
C ASP A 182 4.04 -9.97 4.14
N ASP A 183 3.44 -8.80 4.35
CA ASP A 183 2.01 -8.65 4.68
C ASP A 183 1.09 -9.16 3.56
N LEU A 184 1.48 -8.92 2.31
CA LEU A 184 0.75 -9.36 1.13
C LEU A 184 0.86 -10.87 0.98
N ALA A 185 2.05 -11.45 1.11
CA ALA A 185 2.24 -12.89 1.02
C ALA A 185 1.40 -13.63 2.07
N LEU A 186 1.48 -13.19 3.34
CA LEU A 186 0.65 -13.73 4.41
C LEU A 186 -0.83 -13.59 4.09
N GLY A 187 -1.27 -12.40 3.67
CA GLY A 187 -2.68 -12.14 3.36
C GLY A 187 -3.23 -12.96 2.19
N LEU A 188 -2.40 -13.27 1.19
CA LEU A 188 -2.77 -14.13 0.06
C LEU A 188 -2.90 -15.60 0.50
N ASP A 189 -1.94 -16.09 1.28
CA ASP A 189 -1.95 -17.47 1.79
C ASP A 189 -3.12 -17.71 2.76
N GLU A 190 -3.42 -16.74 3.63
CA GLU A 190 -4.59 -16.77 4.52
C GLU A 190 -5.92 -16.80 3.74
N ALA A 191 -5.99 -16.10 2.61
CA ALA A 191 -7.23 -15.94 1.86
C ALA A 191 -7.54 -17.10 0.89
N ALA A 192 -6.50 -17.70 0.32
CA ALA A 192 -6.64 -18.64 -0.80
C ALA A 192 -5.88 -19.97 -0.59
N GLY A 193 -5.20 -20.13 0.54
CA GLY A 193 -4.48 -21.35 0.91
C GLY A 193 -2.96 -21.20 0.76
N THR A 194 -2.22 -21.97 1.56
CA THR A 194 -0.76 -21.96 1.62
C THR A 194 -0.13 -22.15 0.23
N GLY A 195 0.80 -21.25 -0.12
CA GLY A 195 1.54 -21.28 -1.37
C GLY A 195 0.94 -20.39 -2.47
N THR A 196 -0.22 -19.75 -2.22
CA THR A 196 -0.81 -18.78 -3.14
C THR A 196 0.06 -17.53 -3.29
N SER A 197 0.80 -17.17 -2.25
CA SER A 197 1.79 -16.08 -2.29
C SER A 197 2.91 -16.31 -3.30
N GLY A 198 3.13 -17.56 -3.72
CA GLY A 198 4.06 -17.92 -4.80
C GLY A 198 5.47 -17.39 -4.55
N VAL A 199 5.97 -16.58 -5.48
CA VAL A 199 7.35 -16.05 -5.42
C VAL A 199 7.52 -14.83 -4.51
N LEU A 200 6.45 -14.22 -3.98
CA LEU A 200 6.55 -12.97 -3.23
C LEU A 200 7.45 -13.04 -1.98
N PRO A 201 7.42 -14.11 -1.15
CA PRO A 201 8.36 -14.24 -0.04
C PRO A 201 9.83 -14.25 -0.48
N GLY A 202 10.12 -14.89 -1.62
CA GLY A 202 11.46 -14.91 -2.20
C GLY A 202 11.91 -13.53 -2.68
N VAL A 203 10.99 -12.74 -3.25
CA VAL A 203 11.25 -11.35 -3.65
C VAL A 203 11.52 -10.47 -2.42
N ALA A 204 10.71 -10.58 -1.37
CA ALA A 204 10.91 -9.84 -0.12
C ALA A 204 12.27 -10.17 0.51
N ALA A 205 12.63 -11.46 0.54
CA ALA A 205 13.92 -11.92 1.04
C ALA A 205 15.10 -11.34 0.23
N ALA A 206 15.01 -11.31 -1.10
CA ALA A 206 16.05 -10.77 -1.96
C ALA A 206 16.22 -9.24 -1.80
N LEU A 207 15.12 -8.48 -1.64
CA LEU A 207 15.21 -7.06 -1.31
C LEU A 207 15.90 -6.84 0.05
N ARG A 208 15.48 -7.61 1.06
CA ARG A 208 16.06 -7.59 2.40
C ARG A 208 17.55 -7.92 2.38
N GLU A 209 17.95 -8.95 1.65
CA GLU A 209 19.36 -9.34 1.50
C GLU A 209 20.18 -8.20 0.90
N ARG A 210 19.69 -7.59 -0.19
CA ARG A 210 20.32 -6.41 -0.80
C ARG A 210 20.46 -5.25 0.18
N ARG A 211 19.40 -4.93 0.94
CA ARG A 211 19.44 -3.86 1.95
C ARG A 211 20.44 -4.19 3.05
N CYS A 212 20.38 -5.40 3.61
CA CYS A 212 21.25 -5.85 4.69
C CYS A 212 22.73 -5.94 4.28
N ALA A 213 23.02 -6.24 3.01
CA ALA A 213 24.37 -6.18 2.46
C ALA A 213 24.94 -4.75 2.42
N ALA A 214 24.07 -3.74 2.26
CA ALA A 214 24.45 -2.34 2.30
C ALA A 214 24.51 -1.79 3.73
N VAL A 215 23.48 -2.05 4.54
CA VAL A 215 23.39 -1.66 5.95
C VAL A 215 22.72 -2.79 6.75
N PRO A 216 23.41 -3.39 7.73
CA PRO A 216 22.85 -4.49 8.52
C PRO A 216 21.56 -4.11 9.26
N HIS A 217 20.67 -5.09 9.47
CA HIS A 217 19.35 -4.84 10.07
C HIS A 217 19.45 -4.31 11.51
N GLU A 218 20.45 -4.73 12.28
CA GLU A 218 20.72 -4.25 13.62
C GLU A 218 21.04 -2.75 13.66
N VAL A 219 21.59 -2.17 12.59
CA VAL A 219 21.85 -0.72 12.51
C VAL A 219 20.53 0.04 12.36
N LEU A 220 19.58 -0.50 11.60
CA LEU A 220 18.23 0.06 11.46
C LEU A 220 17.50 0.04 12.81
N LEU A 221 17.56 -1.08 13.54
CA LEU A 221 16.95 -1.19 14.87
C LEU A 221 17.64 -0.29 15.90
N ALA A 222 18.98 -0.20 15.88
CA ALA A 222 19.73 0.66 16.78
C ALA A 222 19.44 2.15 16.54
N ALA A 223 19.28 2.56 15.28
CA ALA A 223 18.90 3.91 14.94
C ALA A 223 17.51 4.26 15.45
N GLU A 224 16.54 3.35 15.32
CA GLU A 224 15.20 3.59 15.87
C GLU A 224 15.21 3.68 17.40
N HIS A 225 15.88 2.76 18.09
CA HIS A 225 15.99 2.84 19.55
C HIS A 225 16.67 4.14 20.01
N ARG A 226 17.73 4.58 19.31
CA ARG A 226 18.39 5.85 19.63
C ARG A 226 17.43 7.04 19.51
N VAL A 227 16.63 7.07 18.45
CA VAL A 227 15.63 8.13 18.26
C VAL A 227 14.56 8.03 19.37
N ASP A 228 14.06 6.85 19.69
CA ASP A 228 13.08 6.69 20.76
C ASP A 228 13.62 7.12 22.14
N ASP A 229 14.85 6.76 22.46
CA ASP A 229 15.52 7.12 23.72
C ASP A 229 15.79 8.63 23.85
N GLU A 230 16.25 9.29 22.79
CA GLU A 230 16.65 10.71 22.83
C GLU A 230 15.48 11.68 22.60
N VAL A 231 14.50 11.31 21.77
CA VAL A 231 13.41 12.22 21.37
C VAL A 231 12.01 11.69 21.69
N GLY A 232 11.82 10.38 21.82
CA GLY A 232 10.55 9.75 22.20
C GLY A 232 9.36 10.24 21.40
N VAL A 233 8.32 10.75 22.08
CA VAL A 233 7.10 11.25 21.43
C VAL A 233 7.30 12.48 20.52
N ARG A 234 8.48 13.11 20.54
CA ARG A 234 8.80 14.29 19.71
C ARG A 234 9.26 13.91 18.30
N GLN A 235 9.37 12.62 18.00
CA GLN A 235 9.62 12.16 16.63
C GLN A 235 8.59 12.74 15.65
N PRO A 236 8.99 13.11 14.42
CA PRO A 236 8.04 13.58 13.41
C PRO A 236 7.05 12.48 13.04
N VAL A 237 7.52 11.23 12.97
CA VAL A 237 6.71 10.01 12.82
C VAL A 237 7.36 8.87 13.63
N PRO A 238 6.59 7.88 14.12
CA PRO A 238 7.20 6.63 14.60
C PRO A 238 8.08 6.00 13.53
N GLN A 239 9.15 5.30 13.93
CA GLN A 239 10.09 4.64 13.01
C GLN A 239 10.96 5.61 12.20
N SER A 240 11.14 6.86 12.67
CA SER A 240 11.95 7.85 11.96
C SER A 240 13.41 7.43 11.81
N GLY A 241 14.00 6.82 12.84
CA GLY A 241 15.39 6.34 12.77
C GLY A 241 15.53 5.20 11.76
N ALA A 242 14.56 4.28 11.75
CA ALA A 242 14.51 3.19 10.79
C ALA A 242 14.37 3.67 9.34
N LEU A 243 13.50 4.66 9.09
CA LEU A 243 13.27 5.24 7.77
C LEU A 243 14.54 5.91 7.21
N VAL A 244 15.25 6.68 8.04
CA VAL A 244 16.51 7.33 7.66
C VAL A 244 17.57 6.29 7.29
N VAL A 245 17.75 5.26 8.12
CA VAL A 245 18.73 4.19 7.83
C VAL A 245 18.35 3.39 6.58
N ALA A 246 17.06 3.13 6.37
CA ALA A 246 16.59 2.44 5.18
C ALA A 246 16.86 3.25 3.90
N GLU A 247 16.69 4.58 3.93
CA GLU A 247 17.05 5.45 2.80
C GLU A 247 18.56 5.40 2.51
N VAL A 248 19.41 5.45 3.55
CA VAL A 248 20.87 5.31 3.38
C VAL A 248 21.23 3.94 2.77
N ALA A 249 20.54 2.87 3.19
CA ALA A 249 20.75 1.54 2.62
C ALA A 249 20.34 1.47 1.14
N ASP A 250 19.27 2.15 0.75
CA ASP A 250 18.86 2.27 -0.66
C ASP A 250 19.90 3.01 -1.50
N GLN A 251 20.45 4.11 -0.99
CA GLN A 251 21.51 4.84 -1.67
C GLN A 251 22.76 3.97 -1.84
N ARG A 252 23.22 3.31 -0.77
CA ARG A 252 24.41 2.46 -0.77
C ARG A 252 24.29 1.21 -1.64
N SER A 253 23.10 0.60 -1.67
CA SER A 253 22.84 -0.54 -2.54
C SER A 253 22.68 -0.13 -4.00
N GLY A 254 22.55 1.16 -4.30
CA GLY A 254 22.24 1.68 -5.64
C GLY A 254 20.78 1.45 -6.04
N MET A 255 19.87 1.28 -5.07
CA MET A 255 18.41 1.25 -5.29
C MET A 255 17.91 2.63 -5.76
N THR A 256 18.52 3.70 -5.25
CA THR A 256 18.27 5.09 -5.69
C THR A 256 19.60 5.79 -5.96
N THR A 257 19.62 6.72 -6.90
CA THR A 257 20.83 7.42 -7.36
C THR A 257 21.17 8.67 -6.55
N GLY A 258 20.55 8.86 -5.38
CA GLY A 258 20.94 9.86 -4.39
C GLY A 258 20.03 11.07 -4.37
N HIS A 259 19.12 11.06 -3.40
CA HIS A 259 18.45 12.23 -2.82
C HIS A 259 18.02 11.81 -1.41
N ASP A 260 18.15 12.71 -0.44
CA ASP A 260 17.75 12.50 0.96
C ASP A 260 16.25 12.82 1.13
N VAL A 261 15.40 12.31 0.23
CA VAL A 261 13.99 12.70 0.09
C VAL A 261 13.16 12.32 1.32
N ALA A 262 13.46 11.19 1.97
CA ALA A 262 12.82 10.80 3.22
C ALA A 262 13.35 11.64 4.38
N LEU A 263 14.68 11.73 4.51
CA LEU A 263 15.35 12.51 5.55
C LEU A 263 14.97 14.00 5.52
N ASP A 264 15.01 14.67 4.36
CA ASP A 264 14.67 16.08 4.20
C ASP A 264 13.25 16.36 4.70
N TRP A 265 12.29 15.51 4.33
CA TRP A 265 10.91 15.64 4.77
C TRP A 265 10.74 15.44 6.29
N LEU A 266 11.48 14.50 6.87
CA LEU A 266 11.48 14.26 8.32
C LEU A 266 12.07 15.47 9.06
N VAL A 267 13.19 15.98 8.56
CA VAL A 267 13.91 17.14 9.09
C VAL A 267 13.07 18.42 9.03
N GLU A 268 12.38 18.69 7.91
CA GLU A 268 11.50 19.86 7.77
C GLU A 268 10.33 19.88 8.77
N ARG A 269 9.96 18.72 9.30
CA ARG A 269 8.86 18.53 10.26
C ARG A 269 9.33 18.37 11.71
N SER A 270 10.64 18.45 11.92
CA SER A 270 11.27 18.20 13.21
C SER A 270 11.65 19.49 13.91
N ALA A 271 11.69 19.46 15.25
CA ALA A 271 12.40 20.48 16.01
C ALA A 271 13.91 20.44 15.69
N PRO A 272 14.67 21.55 15.86
CA PRO A 272 16.07 21.60 15.44
C PRO A 272 16.96 20.49 16.01
N ASP A 273 16.80 20.14 17.29
CA ASP A 273 17.55 19.07 17.95
C ASP A 273 17.22 17.68 17.37
N VAL A 274 15.95 17.43 17.07
CA VAL A 274 15.49 16.18 16.43
C VAL A 274 16.04 16.09 15.00
N ALA A 275 15.98 17.19 14.24
CA ALA A 275 16.54 17.25 12.90
C ALA A 275 18.05 16.97 12.87
N ASP A 276 18.80 17.53 13.83
CA ASP A 276 20.24 17.30 13.95
C ASP A 276 20.56 15.85 14.29
N LEU A 277 19.79 15.21 15.19
CA LEU A 277 19.90 13.79 15.48
C LEU A 277 19.67 12.92 14.24
N LEU A 278 18.62 13.18 13.47
CA LEU A 278 18.32 12.42 12.24
C LEU A 278 19.44 12.55 11.20
N ARG A 279 19.99 13.76 11.02
CA ARG A 279 21.15 13.99 10.14
C ARG A 279 22.40 13.28 10.64
N GLU A 280 22.63 13.26 11.95
CA GLU A 280 23.76 12.55 12.55
C GLU A 280 23.68 11.04 12.30
N ILE A 281 22.49 10.45 12.47
CA ILE A 281 22.22 9.05 12.18
C ILE A 281 22.49 8.73 10.71
N ALA A 282 21.99 9.57 9.79
CA ALA A 282 22.24 9.43 8.36
C ALA A 282 23.74 9.46 8.05
N ALA A 283 24.44 10.50 8.49
CA ALA A 283 25.86 10.70 8.24
C ALA A 283 26.75 9.62 8.91
N GLY A 284 26.35 9.11 10.08
CA GLY A 284 27.02 8.01 10.76
C GLY A 284 26.87 6.68 10.01
N THR A 285 25.71 6.46 9.38
CA THR A 285 25.41 5.24 8.60
C THR A 285 26.10 5.26 7.23
N SER A 286 26.17 6.43 6.57
CA SER A 286 26.83 6.58 5.26
C SER A 286 28.35 6.41 5.30
N ARG A 287 28.99 6.63 6.46
CA ARG A 287 30.46 6.55 6.64
C ARG A 287 30.99 5.16 6.96
N ARG A 288 30.12 4.21 7.36
CA ARG A 288 30.49 2.83 7.69
C ARG A 288 30.49 1.95 6.46
#